data_AF-A0A8C6RII1-F1
#
_entry.id   AF-A0A8C6RII1-F1
#
_cell.length_a   1.000
_cell.length_b   1.000
_cell.length_c   1.000
_cell.angle_alpha   90.00
_cell.angle_beta   90.00
_cell.angle_gamma   90.00
#
_symmetry.space_group_name_H-M   'P 1'
#
loop_
_entity.id
_entity.type
_entity.pdbx_description
1 polymer ?
#
loop_
_entity_poly.entity_id
_entity_poly.type
_entity_poly.pdbx_seq_one_letter_code
_entity_poly.pdbx_strand_id
1 'polypeptide(L)'
;MDYKAIAQQTAQEVFSYYQDISGWKVIKSSDTFICRIITQSFAMGSISSRDFIDLVYMKHYEGNVDIISSNSVDFPGYSPTSNYIRGYNHSCGYVCTP
;
A
#
# COMPACT_ATOMS: atom_id res chain seq x y z
N MET A 1 -4.27 -28.09 -3.37
CA MET A 1 -3.82 -26.77 -2.84
C MET A 1 -5.06 -25.92 -2.66
N ASP A 2 -5.25 -25.33 -1.48
CA ASP A 2 -6.40 -24.46 -1.23
C ASP A 2 -6.04 -23.01 -1.60
N TYR A 3 -6.31 -22.64 -2.85
CA TYR A 3 -6.00 -21.31 -3.35
C TYR A 3 -6.80 -20.20 -2.66
N LYS A 4 -7.99 -20.51 -2.11
CA LYS A 4 -8.78 -19.52 -1.38
C LYS A 4 -8.15 -19.18 -0.04
N ALA A 5 -7.72 -20.20 0.71
CA ALA A 5 -7.03 -19.99 1.97
C ALA A 5 -5.71 -19.22 1.76
N ILE A 6 -4.94 -19.56 0.72
CA ILE A 6 -3.68 -18.86 0.40
C ILE A 6 -3.94 -17.39 0.03
N ALA A 7 -4.92 -17.12 -0.83
CA ALA A 7 -5.29 -15.76 -1.22
C ALA A 7 -5.74 -14.94 -0.01
N GLN A 8 -6.52 -15.54 0.88
CA GLN A 8 -7.05 -14.85 2.06
C GLN A 8 -5.95 -14.55 3.10
N GLN A 9 -5.02 -15.48 3.32
CA GLN A 9 -3.83 -15.26 4.15
C GLN A 9 -2.95 -14.15 3.55
N THR A 10 -2.69 -14.21 2.25
CA THR A 10 -1.87 -13.20 1.55
C THR A 10 -2.51 -11.82 1.66
N ALA A 11 -3.83 -11.72 1.50
CA ALA A 11 -4.55 -10.46 1.68
C ALA A 11 -4.42 -9.93 3.12
N GLN A 12 -4.54 -10.78 4.14
CA GLN A 12 -4.37 -10.38 5.54
C GLN A 12 -2.94 -9.88 5.82
N GLU A 13 -1.92 -10.56 5.31
CA GLU A 13 -0.53 -10.12 5.44
C GLU A 13 -0.31 -8.78 4.74
N VAL A 14 -0.84 -8.61 3.52
CA VAL A 14 -0.79 -7.34 2.78
C VAL A 14 -1.47 -6.24 3.60
N PHE A 15 -2.71 -6.45 4.06
CA PHE A 15 -3.44 -5.48 4.88
C PHE A 15 -2.75 -5.16 6.21
N SER A 16 -1.98 -6.07 6.79
CA SER A 16 -1.23 -5.80 8.04
C SER A 16 -0.18 -4.68 7.89
N TYR A 17 0.29 -4.43 6.67
CA TYR A 17 1.22 -3.33 6.39
C TYR A 17 0.52 -1.98 6.22
N TYR A 18 -0.79 -1.98 5.95
CA TYR A 18 -1.55 -0.76 5.71
C TYR A 18 -1.90 -0.12 7.05
N GLN A 19 -1.29 1.03 7.32
CA GLN A 19 -1.77 1.92 8.36
C GLN A 19 -2.46 3.10 7.69
N ASP A 20 -3.78 3.19 7.85
CA ASP A 20 -4.49 4.42 7.54
C ASP A 20 -4.06 5.49 8.55
N ILE A 21 -3.11 6.29 8.11
CA ILE A 21 -2.54 7.41 8.83
C ILE A 21 -3.19 8.74 8.45
N SER A 22 -4.18 8.70 7.57
CA SER A 22 -4.83 9.90 7.07
C SER A 22 -5.80 10.44 8.13
N GLY A 23 -5.25 11.11 9.14
CA GLY A 23 -6.00 12.02 10.01
C GLY A 23 -6.63 13.21 9.25
N TRP A 24 -6.51 13.24 7.91
CA TRP A 24 -6.98 14.28 7.02
C TRP A 24 -8.26 13.83 6.28
N LYS A 25 -9.39 14.38 6.71
CA LYS A 25 -10.71 14.24 6.05
C LYS A 25 -10.80 14.90 4.66
N VAL A 26 -9.69 15.43 4.11
CA VAL A 26 -9.68 16.39 2.98
C VAL A 26 -9.37 15.76 1.61
N ILE A 27 -8.84 14.53 1.52
CA ILE A 27 -8.58 13.87 0.20
C ILE A 27 -9.23 12.49 0.11
N LYS A 28 -10.15 12.14 1.01
CA LYS A 28 -10.93 10.91 0.85
C LYS A 28 -12.06 11.17 -0.15
N SER A 29 -11.73 11.13 -1.44
CA SER A 29 -12.71 10.60 -2.40
C SER A 29 -12.88 9.11 -2.09
N SER A 30 -14.03 8.49 -2.37
CA SER A 30 -14.23 7.05 -2.10
C SER A 30 -13.12 6.17 -2.68
N ASP A 31 -12.48 6.67 -3.73
CA ASP A 31 -11.61 5.93 -4.62
C ASP A 31 -10.13 6.37 -4.53
N THR A 32 -9.82 7.49 -3.86
CA THR A 32 -8.44 8.02 -3.76
C THR A 32 -8.08 8.28 -2.31
N PHE A 33 -6.91 7.82 -1.87
CA PHE A 33 -6.44 8.01 -0.50
C PHE A 33 -4.91 7.99 -0.41
N ILE A 34 -4.37 8.49 0.69
CA ILE A 34 -2.94 8.39 1.00
C ILE A 34 -2.74 7.25 2.00
N CYS A 35 -1.81 6.36 1.72
CA CYS A 35 -1.50 5.21 2.56
C CYS A 35 -0.07 5.28 3.09
N ARG A 36 0.12 4.95 4.38
CA ARG A 36 1.43 4.61 4.92
C ARG A 36 1.59 3.11 4.98
N ILE A 37 2.69 2.62 4.43
CA ILE A 37 2.99 1.20 4.36
C ILE A 37 4.37 0.99 5.01
N ILE A 38 4.39 0.29 6.14
CA ILE A 38 5.65 -0.10 6.79
C ILE A 38 5.91 -1.57 6.48
N THR A 39 6.93 -1.84 5.68
CA THR A 39 7.29 -3.22 5.35
C THR A 39 8.11 -3.86 6.46
N GLN A 40 7.98 -5.17 6.60
CA GLN A 40 8.91 -5.96 7.42
C GLN A 40 10.34 -5.91 6.86
N SER A 41 11.29 -6.33 7.69
CA SER A 41 12.66 -6.60 7.24
C SER A 41 12.67 -7.89 6.43
N PHE A 42 13.45 -7.92 5.33
CA PHE A 42 13.51 -9.05 4.41
C PHE A 42 14.93 -9.63 4.32
N ALA A 43 15.04 -10.78 3.64
CA ALA A 43 16.31 -11.45 3.35
C ALA A 43 17.17 -11.67 4.61
N MET A 44 16.57 -12.26 5.64
CA MET A 44 17.22 -12.53 6.94
C MET A 44 17.85 -11.29 7.58
N GLY A 45 17.22 -10.12 7.43
CA GLY A 45 17.72 -8.86 7.99
C GLY A 45 18.65 -8.07 7.07
N SER A 46 19.06 -8.64 5.92
CA SER A 46 19.91 -7.94 4.96
C SER A 46 19.21 -6.73 4.32
N ILE A 47 17.89 -6.72 4.33
CA ILE A 47 17.05 -5.60 3.89
C ILE A 47 16.29 -5.05 5.10
N SER A 48 16.59 -3.81 5.49
CA SER A 48 15.87 -3.12 6.57
C SER A 48 14.42 -2.82 6.19
N SER A 49 13.57 -2.70 7.21
CA SER A 49 12.20 -2.22 7.07
C SER A 49 12.14 -0.85 6.38
N ARG A 50 11.12 -0.66 5.55
CA ARG A 50 10.89 0.59 4.83
C ARG A 50 9.53 1.18 5.14
N ASP A 51 9.46 2.50 5.07
CA ASP A 51 8.25 3.30 5.27
C ASP A 51 7.91 4.00 3.94
N PHE A 52 6.78 3.64 3.32
CA PHE A 52 6.29 4.23 2.08
C PHE A 52 5.09 5.12 2.37
N ILE A 53 5.00 6.24 1.65
CA ILE A 53 3.84 7.13 1.68
C ILE A 53 3.33 7.25 0.25
N ASP A 54 2.26 6.54 -0.05
CA ASP A 54 1.75 6.39 -1.41
C ASP A 54 0.39 7.06 -1.57
N LEU A 55 0.20 7.78 -2.67
CA LEU A 55 -1.12 8.11 -3.19
C LEU A 55 -1.67 6.89 -3.90
N VAL A 56 -2.81 6.40 -3.43
CA VAL A 56 -3.48 5.21 -3.94
C VAL A 56 -4.79 5.63 -4.60
N TYR A 57 -5.07 5.07 -5.78
CA TYR A 57 -6.30 5.25 -6.52
C TYR A 57 -6.89 3.90 -6.91
N MET A 58 -8.13 3.64 -6.50
CA MET A 58 -8.89 2.44 -6.84
C MET A 58 -9.89 2.77 -7.92
N LYS A 59 -9.99 1.91 -8.94
CA LYS A 59 -11.00 2.06 -9.98
C LYS A 59 -11.55 0.72 -10.42
N HIS A 60 -12.87 0.62 -10.38
CA HIS A 60 -13.63 -0.47 -10.98
C HIS A 60 -13.86 -0.19 -12.46
N TYR A 61 -13.59 -1.18 -13.30
CA TYR A 61 -13.80 -1.14 -14.75
C TYR A 61 -14.84 -2.18 -15.17
N GLU A 62 -15.47 -1.95 -16.32
CA GLU A 62 -16.33 -2.94 -16.95
C GLU A 62 -15.61 -4.29 -17.12
N GLY A 63 -16.35 -5.39 -16.96
CA GLY A 63 -15.77 -6.75 -16.97
C GLY A 63 -15.26 -7.24 -15.62
N ASN A 64 -15.70 -6.63 -14.51
CA ASN A 64 -15.33 -7.00 -13.13
C ASN A 64 -13.82 -6.91 -12.88
N VAL A 65 -13.17 -5.87 -13.43
CA VAL A 65 -11.75 -5.61 -13.24
C VAL A 65 -11.57 -4.47 -12.24
N ASP A 66 -10.89 -4.73 -11.14
CA ASP A 66 -10.50 -3.71 -10.17
C ASP A 66 -9.00 -3.39 -10.31
N ILE A 67 -8.67 -2.11 -10.46
CA ILE A 67 -7.28 -1.65 -10.49
C ILE A 67 -7.02 -0.76 -9.29
N ILE A 68 -5.96 -1.08 -8.55
CA ILE A 68 -5.43 -0.28 -7.44
C ILE A 68 -4.10 0.29 -7.93
N SER A 69 -4.05 1.56 -8.26
CA SER A 69 -2.83 2.27 -8.70
C SER A 69 -2.20 2.98 -7.52
N SER A 70 -0.88 2.95 -7.42
CA SER A 70 -0.12 3.57 -6.34
C SER A 70 1.09 4.32 -6.89
N ASN A 71 1.44 5.44 -6.26
CA ASN A 71 2.67 6.19 -6.54
C ASN A 71 3.14 6.90 -5.26
N SER A 72 4.44 6.88 -4.97
CA SER A 72 4.95 7.57 -3.78
C SER A 72 4.85 9.09 -3.91
N VAL A 73 4.45 9.73 -2.81
CA VAL A 73 4.29 11.19 -2.73
C VAL A 73 4.98 11.75 -1.50
N ASP A 74 5.46 12.99 -1.61
CA ASP A 74 5.91 13.74 -0.44
C ASP A 74 4.69 14.29 0.30
N PHE A 75 4.46 13.79 1.51
CA PHE A 75 3.37 14.22 2.37
C PHE A 75 3.90 14.93 3.63
N PRO A 76 3.62 16.24 3.80
CA PRO A 76 4.17 17.02 4.92
C PRO A 76 3.88 16.45 6.32
N GLY A 77 2.72 15.79 6.48
CA GLY A 77 2.33 15.18 7.76
C GLY A 77 3.17 13.97 8.18
N TYR A 78 3.98 13.41 7.28
CA TYR A 78 4.80 12.22 7.53
C TYR A 78 6.22 12.41 6.98
N SER A 79 7.02 13.16 7.72
CA SER A 79 8.45 13.32 7.44
C SER A 79 9.24 12.02 7.69
N PRO A 80 10.33 11.77 6.94
CA PRO A 80 11.22 10.63 7.22
C PRO A 80 11.72 10.64 8.67
N THR A 81 11.85 9.45 9.25
CA THR A 81 12.41 9.25 10.61
C THR A 81 13.58 8.28 10.54
N SER A 82 14.41 8.21 11.58
CA SER A 82 15.53 7.27 11.64
C SER A 82 15.12 5.80 11.85
N ASN A 83 13.86 5.54 12.20
CA ASN A 83 13.37 4.20 12.53
C ASN A 83 13.20 3.30 11.29
N TYR A 84 12.95 3.91 10.13
CA TYR A 84 12.68 3.20 8.88
C TYR A 84 13.33 3.95 7.71
N ILE A 85 13.81 3.21 6.72
CA ILE A 85 14.26 3.83 5.47
C ILE A 85 13.02 4.27 4.68
N ARG A 86 12.97 5.52 4.21
CA ARG A 86 11.89 5.99 3.32
C ARG A 86 11.95 5.20 2.01
N GLY A 87 10.95 4.38 1.78
CA GLY A 87 10.76 3.69 0.52
C GLY A 87 10.21 4.65 -0.56
N TYR A 88 10.45 4.30 -1.82
CA TYR A 88 9.92 5.04 -2.96
C TYR A 88 9.39 4.05 -4.01
N ASN A 89 8.08 4.06 -4.20
CA ASN A 89 7.39 3.37 -5.26
C ASN A 89 7.25 4.31 -6.47
N HIS A 90 7.71 3.84 -7.62
CA HIS A 90 7.27 4.40 -8.90
C HIS A 90 5.81 4.00 -9.16
N SER A 91 5.21 4.50 -10.26
CA SER A 91 3.87 4.10 -10.66
C SER A 91 3.74 2.58 -10.69
N CYS A 92 2.97 2.06 -9.75
CA CYS A 92 2.78 0.63 -9.52
C CYS A 92 1.32 0.38 -9.11
N GLY A 93 1.00 -0.87 -8.77
CA GLY A 93 -0.36 -1.21 -8.37
C GLY A 93 -0.67 -2.69 -8.45
N TYR A 94 -1.95 -2.99 -8.24
CA TYR A 94 -2.54 -4.31 -8.39
C TYR A 94 -3.66 -4.26 -9.42
N VAL A 95 -3.79 -5.36 -10.16
CA VAL A 95 -4.90 -5.58 -11.08
C VAL A 95 -5.58 -6.87 -10.66
N CYS A 96 -6.86 -6.77 -10.30
CA CYS A 96 -7.70 -7.88 -9.91
C CYS A 96 -8.68 -8.14 -11.06
N THR A 97 -8.58 -9.32 -11.69
CA THR A 97 -9.47 -9.78 -12.75
C THR A 97 -10.21 -11.05 -12.31
N PRO A 98 -11.40 -11.34 -12.87
CA PRO A 98 -12.14 -12.58 -12.60
C PRO A 98 -11.37 -13.85 -12.97
#